data_AF-A0A3G1A6P6-F1
#
_entry.id   AF-A0A3G1A6P6-F1
#
_cell.length_a   1.000
_cell.length_b   1.000
_cell.length_c   1.000
_cell.angle_alpha   90.00
_cell.angle_beta   90.00
_cell.angle_gamma   90.00
#
_symmetry.space_group_name_H-M   'P 1'
#
loop_
_entity.id
_entity.type
_entity.pdbx_description
1 polymer ?
#
loop_
_entity_poly.entity_id
_entity_poly.type
_entity_poly.pdbx_seq_one_letter_code
_entity_poly.pdbx_strand_id
1 'polypeptide(L)'
;MSYPECLEKVVKQIEPSPEERKKISQLADKVRVLVQQSIGEIIGDETVKAEYHGSYRHDTWLRGKADLDLFVLFPKRYALEEMSQLVKKVAHSVAGDLNAYVEERYASHPYYTLVLPDGQEVELVPAYRVSSSQEVTTPVDRTQLHTEYLERVLSEKPHLKAEIRLFKKLLMNLDIYGAEQSVHGFSGYLAEILVTYFGGLENLLLAAANWRPGKIFIPPSPEARKLFQGQPIVVIDPVDHKRNAAASVSQEALSKLILIGKLFSENKDIMCCLLDPPNLRVTFEELVSVLNSHDVLVAMATKYPKLPEDALLAKLQRIARKSSSAMESYGFRVLRTHVTKINGSPAILFFFENMVQSPIYLHMGPPVWHPNSVEFVKKWASRHIAPIIIEGRVAVLRKRIPLDPRDYLLKALKSYPGFSWEINKLRDIVSYLPQEYYVEVYRWVTGVENWTMCIQ
;
A
#
# COMPACT_ATOMS: atom_id res chain seq x y z
N MET A 1 -12.39 28.82 5.95
CA MET A 1 -13.21 28.62 4.74
C MET A 1 -14.24 27.58 5.10
N SER A 2 -15.51 27.80 4.77
CA SER A 2 -16.55 26.84 5.12
C SER A 2 -16.37 25.53 4.35
N TYR A 3 -16.82 24.42 4.92
CA TYR A 3 -16.75 23.09 4.31
C TYR A 3 -17.19 23.05 2.82
N PRO A 4 -18.33 23.64 2.39
CA PRO A 4 -18.75 23.57 0.99
C PRO A 4 -17.83 24.34 0.00
N GLU A 5 -17.48 25.58 0.31
CA GLU A 5 -16.63 26.44 -0.56
C GLU A 5 -15.25 25.80 -0.82
N CYS A 6 -14.79 25.10 0.20
CA CYS A 6 -13.52 24.41 0.21
C CYS A 6 -13.49 23.18 -0.69
N LEU A 7 -14.55 22.37 -0.65
CA LEU A 7 -14.68 21.24 -1.58
C LEU A 7 -14.66 21.73 -3.02
N GLU A 8 -15.37 22.81 -3.35
CA GLU A 8 -15.35 23.38 -4.70
C GLU A 8 -13.95 23.82 -5.13
N LYS A 9 -13.20 24.48 -4.22
CA LYS A 9 -11.81 24.87 -4.48
C LYS A 9 -10.93 23.65 -4.77
N VAL A 10 -11.04 22.60 -3.95
CA VAL A 10 -10.24 21.38 -4.11
C VAL A 10 -10.64 20.62 -5.37
N VAL A 11 -11.94 20.48 -5.66
CA VAL A 11 -12.46 19.85 -6.88
C VAL A 11 -11.84 20.49 -8.12
N LYS A 12 -11.79 21.83 -8.19
CA LYS A 12 -11.15 22.55 -9.31
C LYS A 12 -9.65 22.24 -9.48
N GLN A 13 -8.97 21.78 -8.43
CA GLN A 13 -7.55 21.38 -8.49
C GLN A 13 -7.37 19.93 -8.89
N ILE A 14 -8.25 19.03 -8.41
CA ILE A 14 -8.11 17.58 -8.60
C ILE A 14 -8.89 17.05 -9.79
N GLU A 15 -9.85 17.79 -10.33
CA GLU A 15 -10.62 17.37 -11.49
C GLU A 15 -9.83 17.60 -12.78
N PRO A 16 -9.78 16.62 -13.69
CA PRO A 16 -9.14 16.80 -14.99
C PRO A 16 -9.72 17.96 -15.78
N SER A 17 -8.86 18.78 -16.39
CA SER A 17 -9.33 19.91 -17.20
C SER A 17 -9.98 19.42 -18.51
N PRO A 18 -10.81 20.23 -19.18
CA PRO A 18 -11.35 19.89 -20.49
C PRO A 18 -10.27 19.54 -21.53
N GLU A 19 -9.14 20.25 -21.50
CA GLU A 19 -7.99 20.02 -22.37
C GLU A 19 -7.32 18.68 -22.07
N GLU A 20 -7.15 18.37 -20.78
CA GLU A 20 -6.57 17.10 -20.33
C GLU A 20 -7.47 15.93 -20.72
N ARG A 21 -8.78 16.03 -20.48
CA ARG A 21 -9.78 15.04 -20.90
C ARG A 21 -9.72 14.80 -22.41
N LYS A 22 -9.60 15.88 -23.20
CA LYS A 22 -9.45 15.78 -24.66
C LYS A 22 -8.15 15.09 -25.05
N LYS A 23 -7.01 15.46 -24.45
CA LYS A 23 -5.70 14.83 -24.71
C LYS A 23 -5.75 13.33 -24.41
N ILE A 24 -6.24 12.95 -23.23
CA ILE A 24 -6.34 11.56 -22.80
C ILE A 24 -7.33 10.78 -23.66
N SER A 25 -8.47 11.36 -24.04
CA SER A 25 -9.43 10.71 -24.94
C SER A 25 -8.84 10.45 -26.33
N GLN A 26 -8.12 11.43 -26.90
CA GLN A 26 -7.46 11.25 -28.20
C GLN A 26 -6.39 10.16 -28.16
N LEU A 27 -5.60 10.11 -27.09
CA LEU A 27 -4.63 9.04 -26.87
C LEU A 27 -5.35 7.70 -26.73
N ALA A 28 -6.37 7.62 -25.88
CA ALA A 28 -7.12 6.40 -25.62
C ALA A 28 -7.68 5.83 -26.93
N ASP A 29 -8.34 6.67 -27.75
CA ASP A 29 -8.88 6.28 -29.05
C ASP A 29 -7.79 5.82 -30.01
N LYS A 30 -6.67 6.55 -30.11
CA LYS A 30 -5.52 6.16 -30.94
C LYS A 30 -5.00 4.78 -30.56
N VAL A 31 -4.74 4.55 -29.26
CA VAL A 31 -4.20 3.29 -28.77
C VAL A 31 -5.19 2.14 -28.97
N ARG A 32 -6.48 2.35 -28.70
CA ARG A 32 -7.52 1.33 -28.91
C ARG A 32 -7.61 0.90 -30.38
N VAL A 33 -7.53 1.86 -31.30
CA VAL A 33 -7.55 1.56 -32.74
C VAL A 33 -6.32 0.73 -33.14
N LEU A 34 -5.12 1.15 -32.73
CA LEU A 34 -3.88 0.41 -33.04
C LEU A 34 -3.89 -1.00 -32.45
N VAL A 35 -4.32 -1.14 -31.19
CA VAL A 35 -4.46 -2.43 -30.52
C VAL A 35 -5.49 -3.31 -31.23
N GLN A 36 -6.64 -2.77 -31.62
CA GLN A 36 -7.66 -3.54 -32.32
C GLN A 36 -7.21 -3.99 -33.73
N GLN A 37 -6.43 -3.16 -34.43
CA GLN A 37 -5.81 -3.53 -35.71
C GLN A 37 -4.78 -4.64 -35.52
N SER A 38 -3.87 -4.49 -34.56
CA SER A 38 -2.84 -5.48 -34.22
C SER A 38 -3.45 -6.82 -33.75
N ILE A 39 -4.58 -6.78 -33.02
CA ILE A 39 -5.39 -7.99 -32.71
C ILE A 39 -5.83 -8.69 -34.00
N GLY A 40 -6.35 -7.95 -34.98
CA GLY A 40 -6.78 -8.51 -36.26
C GLY A 40 -5.63 -9.15 -37.05
N GLU A 41 -4.45 -8.53 -37.06
CA GLU A 41 -3.27 -9.01 -37.79
C GLU A 41 -2.58 -10.22 -37.11
N ILE A 42 -2.46 -10.19 -35.78
CA ILE A 42 -1.69 -11.18 -35.02
C ILE A 42 -2.56 -12.36 -34.57
N ILE A 43 -3.78 -12.09 -34.11
CA ILE A 43 -4.68 -13.10 -33.54
C ILE A 43 -5.64 -13.63 -34.61
N GLY A 44 -6.06 -12.78 -35.56
CA GLY A 44 -6.95 -13.19 -36.66
C GLY A 44 -8.37 -13.54 -36.22
N ASP A 45 -8.78 -13.08 -35.03
CA ASP A 45 -10.05 -13.41 -34.41
C ASP A 45 -10.85 -12.15 -34.08
N GLU A 46 -11.90 -11.89 -34.84
CA GLU A 46 -12.76 -10.71 -34.67
C GLU A 46 -13.56 -10.71 -33.37
N THR A 47 -13.67 -11.86 -32.69
CA THR A 47 -14.36 -11.96 -31.40
C THR A 47 -13.54 -11.38 -30.25
N VAL A 48 -12.23 -11.19 -30.44
CA VAL A 48 -11.35 -10.52 -29.49
C VAL A 48 -11.48 -9.01 -29.61
N LYS A 49 -11.82 -8.33 -28.51
CA LYS A 49 -12.09 -6.88 -28.49
C LYS A 49 -11.21 -6.15 -27.48
N ALA A 50 -10.86 -4.90 -27.79
CA ALA A 50 -10.14 -4.01 -26.89
C ALA A 50 -11.08 -2.95 -26.29
N GLU A 51 -11.24 -2.94 -24.97
CA GLU A 51 -12.18 -2.08 -24.25
C GLU A 51 -11.52 -1.41 -23.04
N TYR A 52 -11.76 -0.11 -22.85
CA TYR A 52 -11.23 0.61 -21.69
C TYR A 52 -12.14 0.43 -20.48
N HIS A 53 -11.52 0.20 -19.33
CA HIS A 53 -12.20 0.09 -18.04
C HIS A 53 -11.57 1.03 -17.01
N GLY A 54 -11.94 0.84 -15.75
CA GLY A 54 -11.32 1.55 -14.63
C GLY A 54 -11.72 3.02 -14.53
N SER A 55 -10.90 3.77 -13.79
CA SER A 55 -11.25 5.14 -13.38
C SER A 55 -11.36 6.13 -14.55
N TYR A 56 -10.67 5.87 -15.67
CA TYR A 56 -10.84 6.61 -16.91
C TYR A 56 -12.27 6.47 -17.43
N ARG A 57 -12.77 5.22 -17.55
CA ARG A 57 -14.11 4.95 -18.07
C ARG A 57 -15.21 5.45 -17.14
N HIS A 58 -15.00 5.36 -15.83
CA HIS A 58 -15.95 5.87 -14.82
C HIS A 58 -15.93 7.39 -14.72
N ASP A 59 -14.93 8.05 -15.31
CA ASP A 59 -14.66 9.48 -15.16
C ASP A 59 -14.51 9.88 -13.68
N THR A 60 -13.66 9.15 -12.97
CA THR A 60 -13.35 9.32 -11.53
C THR A 60 -11.84 9.41 -11.26
N TRP A 61 -11.03 9.52 -12.31
CA TRP A 61 -9.58 9.71 -12.25
C TRP A 61 -9.22 11.14 -11.82
N LEU A 62 -8.08 11.28 -11.15
CA LEU A 62 -7.58 12.57 -10.66
C LEU A 62 -6.72 13.25 -11.74
N ARG A 63 -6.74 14.59 -11.79
CA ARG A 63 -5.87 15.41 -12.66
C ARG A 63 -4.42 14.94 -12.56
N GLY A 64 -3.78 14.77 -13.72
CA GLY A 64 -2.40 14.30 -13.87
C GLY A 64 -2.18 12.84 -13.49
N LYS A 65 -3.26 12.07 -13.24
CA LYS A 65 -3.22 10.66 -12.81
C LYS A 65 -4.23 9.84 -13.62
N ALA A 66 -4.29 10.09 -14.92
CA ALA A 66 -5.07 9.27 -15.83
C ALA A 66 -4.44 7.89 -15.91
N ASP A 67 -5.20 6.87 -15.54
CA ASP A 67 -4.83 5.47 -15.75
C ASP A 67 -5.68 4.91 -16.89
N LEU A 68 -5.02 4.35 -17.90
CA LEU A 68 -5.67 3.86 -19.12
C LEU A 68 -5.61 2.34 -19.16
N ASP A 69 -6.61 1.72 -18.53
CA ASP A 69 -6.76 0.27 -18.44
C ASP A 69 -7.43 -0.30 -19.70
N LEU A 70 -6.67 -0.74 -20.70
CA LEU A 70 -7.18 -1.34 -21.93
C LEU A 70 -7.23 -2.86 -21.81
N PHE A 71 -8.43 -3.41 -21.62
CA PHE A 71 -8.64 -4.84 -21.56
C PHE A 71 -8.74 -5.44 -22.95
N VAL A 72 -7.98 -6.49 -23.20
CA VAL A 72 -8.09 -7.33 -24.41
C VAL A 72 -8.93 -8.55 -24.04
N LEU A 73 -10.18 -8.53 -24.48
CA LEU A 73 -11.24 -9.48 -24.09
C LEU A 73 -11.29 -10.67 -25.03
N PHE A 74 -10.92 -11.85 -24.52
CA PHE A 74 -10.90 -13.10 -25.27
C PHE A 74 -12.12 -13.98 -24.98
N PRO A 75 -12.54 -14.81 -25.94
CA PRO A 75 -13.49 -15.89 -25.67
C PRO A 75 -12.84 -17.02 -24.86
N LYS A 76 -13.65 -17.80 -24.12
CA LYS A 76 -13.19 -18.87 -23.22
C LYS A 76 -12.44 -20.04 -23.85
N ARG A 77 -12.33 -20.10 -25.19
CA ARG A 77 -11.56 -21.13 -25.90
C ARG A 77 -10.05 -20.94 -25.77
N TYR A 78 -9.59 -19.72 -25.46
CA TYR A 78 -8.16 -19.41 -25.30
C TYR A 78 -7.68 -19.82 -23.91
N ALA A 79 -6.48 -20.42 -23.86
CA ALA A 79 -5.80 -20.67 -22.59
C ALA A 79 -5.22 -19.36 -22.01
N LEU A 80 -5.10 -19.28 -20.69
CA LEU A 80 -4.65 -18.06 -20.00
C LEU A 80 -3.23 -17.64 -20.36
N GLU A 81 -2.32 -18.61 -20.43
CA GLU A 81 -0.95 -18.41 -20.85
C GLU A 81 -0.87 -17.96 -22.32
N GLU A 82 -1.74 -18.51 -23.17
CA GLU A 82 -1.83 -18.14 -24.59
C GLU A 82 -2.29 -16.69 -24.74
N MET A 83 -3.35 -16.27 -24.03
CA MET A 83 -3.82 -14.88 -24.04
C MET A 83 -2.70 -13.91 -23.65
N SER A 84 -1.96 -14.22 -22.58
CA SER A 84 -0.84 -13.39 -22.13
C SER A 84 0.24 -13.25 -23.22
N GLN A 85 0.63 -14.34 -23.88
CA GLN A 85 1.61 -14.28 -24.98
C GLN A 85 1.10 -13.52 -26.20
N LEU A 86 -0.19 -13.65 -26.54
CA LEU A 86 -0.80 -12.90 -27.64
C LEU A 86 -0.84 -11.40 -27.34
N VAL A 87 -1.28 -11.00 -26.14
CA VAL A 87 -1.28 -9.59 -25.72
C VAL A 87 0.14 -9.03 -25.67
N LYS A 88 1.14 -9.82 -25.26
CA LYS A 88 2.56 -9.42 -25.34
C LYS A 88 2.96 -9.01 -26.76
N LYS A 89 2.62 -9.85 -27.75
CA LYS A 89 2.93 -9.59 -29.16
C LYS A 89 2.22 -8.34 -29.66
N VAL A 90 0.94 -8.19 -29.31
CA VAL A 90 0.16 -6.99 -29.63
C VAL A 90 0.78 -5.73 -29.02
N ALA A 91 1.17 -5.77 -27.75
CA ALA A 91 1.82 -4.65 -27.06
C ALA A 91 3.13 -4.24 -27.78
N HIS A 92 3.99 -5.20 -28.12
CA HIS A 92 5.23 -4.91 -28.84
C HIS A 92 5.00 -4.40 -30.27
N SER A 93 3.96 -4.88 -30.95
CA SER A 93 3.57 -4.39 -32.28
C SER A 93 3.14 -2.92 -32.22
N VAL A 94 2.28 -2.57 -31.26
CA VAL A 94 1.74 -1.20 -31.11
C VAL A 94 2.78 -0.22 -30.54
N ALA A 95 3.74 -0.70 -29.74
CA ALA A 95 4.76 0.13 -29.13
C ALA A 95 5.58 0.95 -30.16
N GLY A 96 5.86 0.36 -31.33
CA GLY A 96 6.58 1.04 -32.41
C GLY A 96 5.85 2.28 -32.93
N ASP A 97 4.55 2.18 -33.17
CA ASP A 97 3.71 3.28 -33.70
C ASP A 97 3.49 4.42 -32.69
N LEU A 98 3.68 4.12 -31.41
CA LEU A 98 3.56 5.07 -30.30
C LEU A 98 4.90 5.63 -29.83
N ASN A 99 6.01 5.11 -30.37
CA ASN A 99 7.36 5.35 -29.84
C ASN A 99 7.44 5.07 -28.33
N ALA A 100 6.68 4.07 -27.88
CA ALA A 100 6.59 3.64 -26.50
C ALA A 100 7.53 2.45 -26.25
N TYR A 101 7.88 2.20 -24.99
CA TYR A 101 8.48 0.94 -24.59
C TYR A 101 7.47 0.09 -23.82
N VAL A 102 7.68 -1.22 -23.83
CA VAL A 102 6.80 -2.18 -23.16
C VAL A 102 7.44 -2.63 -21.86
N GLU A 103 6.74 -2.42 -20.75
CA GLU A 103 7.07 -3.06 -19.47
C GLU A 103 6.15 -4.26 -19.23
N GLU A 104 6.72 -5.35 -18.73
CA GLU A 104 5.95 -6.50 -18.27
C GLU A 104 5.80 -6.42 -16.75
N ARG A 105 4.57 -6.23 -16.28
CA ARG A 105 4.22 -6.13 -14.86
C ARG A 105 3.34 -7.33 -14.47
N TYR A 106 3.24 -7.58 -13.16
CA TYR A 106 2.61 -8.79 -12.62
C TYR A 106 1.61 -8.47 -11.51
N ALA A 107 0.37 -8.95 -11.68
CA ALA A 107 -0.65 -8.97 -10.65
C ALA A 107 -1.11 -10.43 -10.40
N SER A 108 -2.32 -10.80 -10.84
CA SER A 108 -2.75 -12.22 -10.87
C SER A 108 -2.13 -12.98 -12.04
N HIS A 109 -2.01 -12.31 -13.19
CA HIS A 109 -1.34 -12.78 -14.40
C HIS A 109 -0.51 -11.62 -14.98
N PRO A 110 0.44 -11.89 -15.90
CA PRO A 110 1.23 -10.82 -16.54
C PRO A 110 0.32 -9.87 -17.32
N TYR A 111 0.61 -8.58 -17.22
CA TYR A 111 0.03 -7.53 -18.05
C TYR A 111 1.14 -6.65 -18.61
N TYR A 112 0.83 -5.90 -19.67
CA TYR A 112 1.83 -5.19 -20.44
C TYR A 112 1.54 -3.69 -20.43
N THR A 113 2.46 -2.90 -19.91
CA THR A 113 2.31 -1.45 -19.84
C THR A 113 3.07 -0.80 -20.99
N LEU A 114 2.35 -0.06 -21.83
CA LEU A 114 2.94 0.83 -22.83
C LEU A 114 3.29 2.15 -22.13
N VAL A 115 4.58 2.45 -22.04
CA VAL A 115 5.06 3.71 -21.45
C VAL A 115 5.44 4.67 -22.57
N LEU A 116 4.66 5.73 -22.72
CA LEU A 116 4.84 6.75 -23.75
C LEU A 116 5.99 7.71 -23.41
N PRO A 117 6.54 8.45 -24.41
CA PRO A 117 7.64 9.39 -24.19
C PRO A 117 7.35 10.52 -23.20
N ASP A 118 6.08 10.90 -23.03
CA ASP A 118 5.66 11.92 -22.07
C ASP A 118 5.36 11.35 -20.67
N GLY A 119 5.64 10.05 -20.46
CA GLY A 119 5.44 9.34 -19.20
C GLY A 119 4.02 8.84 -18.98
N GLN A 120 3.08 9.09 -19.90
CA GLN A 120 1.75 8.49 -19.81
C GLN A 120 1.85 6.96 -19.99
N GLU A 121 1.11 6.22 -19.16
CA GLU A 121 1.05 4.77 -19.21
C GLU A 121 -0.30 4.31 -19.77
N VAL A 122 -0.29 3.20 -20.53
CA VAL A 122 -1.49 2.47 -20.95
C VAL A 122 -1.28 0.99 -20.66
N GLU A 123 -2.14 0.39 -19.84
CA GLU A 123 -2.05 -1.01 -19.48
C GLU A 123 -2.87 -1.87 -20.45
N LEU A 124 -2.24 -2.91 -21.01
CA LEU A 124 -2.90 -3.93 -21.81
C LEU A 124 -3.11 -5.18 -20.95
N VAL A 125 -4.36 -5.42 -20.60
CA VAL A 125 -4.75 -6.47 -19.66
C VAL A 125 -5.47 -7.61 -20.40
N PRO A 126 -4.89 -8.82 -20.49
CA PRO A 126 -5.62 -9.98 -21.01
C PRO A 126 -6.73 -10.39 -20.04
N ALA A 127 -7.96 -10.52 -20.53
CA ALA A 127 -9.09 -10.99 -19.72
C ALA A 127 -10.09 -11.80 -20.56
N TYR A 128 -10.89 -12.62 -19.90
CA TYR A 128 -12.01 -13.26 -20.58
C TYR A 128 -13.19 -12.30 -20.70
N ARG A 129 -13.86 -12.32 -21.85
CA ARG A 129 -15.16 -11.69 -22.01
C ARG A 129 -16.19 -12.42 -21.14
N VAL A 130 -16.87 -11.68 -20.27
CA VAL A 130 -17.89 -12.25 -19.36
C VAL A 130 -19.14 -11.37 -19.36
N SER A 131 -20.30 -12.02 -19.22
CA SER A 131 -21.59 -11.30 -19.09
C SER A 131 -22.20 -11.41 -17.70
N SER A 132 -21.62 -12.23 -16.81
CA SER A 132 -22.09 -12.42 -15.45
C SER A 132 -20.96 -12.82 -14.50
N SER A 133 -21.14 -12.60 -13.19
CA SER A 133 -20.14 -12.99 -12.19
C SER A 133 -19.94 -14.50 -12.07
N GLN A 134 -20.87 -15.31 -12.58
CA GLN A 134 -20.74 -16.77 -12.64
C GLN A 134 -19.76 -17.22 -13.73
N GLU A 135 -19.51 -16.40 -14.74
CA GLU A 135 -18.60 -16.71 -15.84
C GLU A 135 -17.16 -16.30 -15.56
N VAL A 136 -16.92 -15.49 -14.51
CA VAL A 136 -15.60 -15.01 -14.10
C VAL A 136 -14.69 -16.20 -13.82
N THR A 137 -13.54 -16.21 -14.49
CA THR A 137 -12.52 -17.25 -14.33
C THR A 137 -11.31 -16.69 -13.59
N THR A 138 -10.92 -15.46 -13.88
CA THR A 138 -9.83 -14.74 -13.23
C THR A 138 -10.34 -13.48 -12.52
N PRO A 139 -9.61 -12.95 -11.52
CA PRO A 139 -10.04 -11.74 -10.83
C PRO A 139 -10.23 -10.50 -11.72
N VAL A 140 -9.52 -10.42 -12.85
CA VAL A 140 -9.57 -9.26 -13.76
C VAL A 140 -10.79 -9.29 -14.68
N ASP A 141 -11.37 -10.46 -14.97
CA ASP A 141 -12.57 -10.56 -15.82
C ASP A 141 -13.74 -9.74 -15.25
N ARG A 142 -13.83 -9.66 -13.90
CA ARG A 142 -14.86 -8.89 -13.18
C ARG A 142 -14.86 -7.40 -13.48
N THR A 143 -13.73 -6.83 -13.93
CA THR A 143 -13.60 -5.40 -14.16
C THR A 143 -14.63 -4.88 -15.18
N GLN A 144 -15.00 -5.71 -16.16
CA GLN A 144 -16.09 -5.41 -17.11
C GLN A 144 -17.41 -5.11 -16.39
N LEU A 145 -17.82 -6.02 -15.50
CA LEU A 145 -19.05 -5.91 -14.72
C LEU A 145 -18.99 -4.73 -13.74
N HIS A 146 -17.81 -4.45 -13.16
CA HIS A 146 -17.59 -3.28 -12.32
C HIS A 146 -17.82 -1.98 -13.07
N THR A 147 -17.30 -1.89 -14.30
CA THR A 147 -17.51 -0.74 -15.18
C THR A 147 -18.97 -0.56 -15.54
N GLU A 148 -19.66 -1.60 -16.01
CA GLU A 148 -21.08 -1.51 -16.33
C GLU A 148 -21.92 -1.04 -15.14
N TYR A 149 -21.66 -1.59 -13.95
CA TYR A 149 -22.34 -1.21 -12.72
C TYR A 149 -22.12 0.29 -12.39
N LEU A 150 -20.86 0.74 -12.40
CA LEU A 150 -20.51 2.11 -12.03
C LEU A 150 -20.96 3.13 -13.06
N GLU A 151 -20.87 2.83 -14.36
CA GLU A 151 -21.37 3.71 -15.41
C GLU A 151 -22.87 3.96 -15.25
N ARG A 152 -23.65 2.90 -14.98
CA ARG A 152 -25.09 3.05 -14.70
C ARG A 152 -25.33 3.95 -13.49
N VAL A 153 -24.71 3.65 -12.36
CA VAL A 153 -24.91 4.43 -11.11
C VAL A 153 -24.47 5.89 -11.26
N LEU A 154 -23.33 6.14 -11.92
CA LEU A 154 -22.78 7.49 -12.10
C LEU A 154 -23.49 8.28 -13.21
N SER A 155 -24.17 7.61 -14.14
CA SER A 155 -25.05 8.27 -15.11
C SER A 155 -26.30 8.86 -14.45
N GLU A 156 -26.87 8.15 -13.46
CA GLU A 156 -28.00 8.62 -12.65
C GLU A 156 -27.59 9.69 -11.63
N LYS A 157 -26.35 9.63 -11.11
CA LYS A 157 -25.84 10.51 -10.05
C LYS A 157 -24.47 11.09 -10.39
N PRO A 158 -24.36 11.97 -11.40
CA PRO A 158 -23.07 12.46 -11.90
C PRO A 158 -22.28 13.29 -10.87
N HIS A 159 -22.94 13.95 -9.92
CA HIS A 159 -22.29 14.70 -8.84
C HIS A 159 -21.33 13.84 -8.00
N LEU A 160 -21.62 12.54 -7.87
CA LEU A 160 -20.78 11.61 -7.10
C LEU A 160 -19.38 11.46 -7.68
N LYS A 161 -19.16 11.76 -8.97
CA LYS A 161 -17.82 11.71 -9.58
C LYS A 161 -16.85 12.68 -8.91
N ALA A 162 -17.30 13.88 -8.55
CA ALA A 162 -16.48 14.86 -7.83
C ALA A 162 -16.19 14.40 -6.40
N GLU A 163 -17.18 13.82 -5.72
CA GLU A 163 -17.05 13.30 -4.36
C GLU A 163 -16.14 12.07 -4.26
N ILE A 164 -16.17 11.20 -5.28
CA ILE A 164 -15.22 10.08 -5.42
C ILE A 164 -13.79 10.60 -5.52
N ARG A 165 -13.55 11.63 -6.34
CA ARG A 165 -12.22 12.25 -6.46
C ARG A 165 -11.75 12.85 -5.13
N LEU A 166 -12.64 13.55 -4.43
CA LEU A 166 -12.35 14.08 -3.10
C LEU A 166 -12.02 12.96 -2.11
N PHE A 167 -12.76 11.85 -2.14
CA PHE A 167 -12.48 10.70 -1.27
C PHE A 167 -11.13 10.05 -1.60
N LYS A 168 -10.83 9.83 -2.89
CA LYS A 168 -9.51 9.34 -3.33
C LYS A 168 -8.40 10.27 -2.83
N LYS A 169 -8.55 11.59 -3.03
CA LYS A 169 -7.59 12.60 -2.54
C LYS A 169 -7.40 12.55 -1.02
N LEU A 170 -8.48 12.41 -0.25
CA LEU A 170 -8.43 12.25 1.20
C LEU A 170 -7.62 10.99 1.58
N LEU A 171 -7.96 9.84 0.98
CA LEU A 171 -7.27 8.57 1.24
C LEU A 171 -5.77 8.67 0.91
N MET A 172 -5.40 9.38 -0.16
CA MET A 172 -4.00 9.64 -0.52
C MET A 172 -3.29 10.51 0.50
N ASN A 173 -3.93 11.61 0.96
CA ASN A 173 -3.35 12.48 1.98
C ASN A 173 -3.22 11.81 3.35
N LEU A 174 -3.96 10.72 3.58
CA LEU A 174 -3.87 9.87 4.78
C LEU A 174 -2.91 8.68 4.62
N ASP A 175 -2.27 8.55 3.45
CA ASP A 175 -1.37 7.45 3.08
C ASP A 175 -2.05 6.05 3.18
N ILE A 176 -3.33 5.97 2.79
CA ILE A 176 -4.16 4.75 2.84
C ILE A 176 -4.92 4.48 1.52
N TYR A 177 -4.50 5.10 0.43
CA TYR A 177 -5.04 4.86 -0.92
C TYR A 177 -4.18 3.82 -1.65
N GLY A 178 -4.82 2.74 -2.12
CA GLY A 178 -4.15 1.62 -2.77
C GLY A 178 -4.47 0.27 -2.13
N ALA A 179 -4.56 -0.79 -2.92
CA ALA A 179 -4.84 -2.17 -2.46
C ALA A 179 -3.63 -3.11 -2.56
N GLU A 180 -2.51 -2.60 -3.05
CA GLU A 180 -1.22 -3.26 -3.10
C GLU A 180 -0.75 -3.67 -1.70
N GLN A 181 0.06 -4.74 -1.65
CA GLN A 181 0.55 -5.32 -0.40
C GLN A 181 1.46 -4.37 0.40
N SER A 182 1.99 -3.33 -0.23
CA SER A 182 2.80 -2.31 0.43
C SER A 182 1.96 -1.33 1.24
N VAL A 183 0.70 -1.08 0.86
CA VAL A 183 -0.18 -0.06 1.47
C VAL A 183 -1.25 -0.70 2.35
N HIS A 184 -1.86 -1.81 1.93
CA HIS A 184 -2.99 -2.43 2.63
C HIS A 184 -4.13 -1.43 2.93
N GLY A 185 -4.49 -0.62 1.94
CA GLY A 185 -5.45 0.46 2.04
C GLY A 185 -6.71 0.23 1.20
N PHE A 186 -7.33 1.34 0.80
CA PHE A 186 -8.57 1.41 0.03
C PHE A 186 -8.27 1.53 -1.47
N SER A 187 -8.72 0.56 -2.28
CA SER A 187 -8.59 0.64 -3.74
C SER A 187 -9.47 1.75 -4.34
N GLY A 188 -9.16 2.15 -5.58
CA GLY A 188 -10.00 3.07 -6.36
C GLY A 188 -11.43 2.57 -6.52
N TYR A 189 -11.61 1.27 -6.80
CA TYR A 189 -12.93 0.64 -6.91
C TYR A 189 -13.68 0.62 -5.57
N LEU A 190 -12.99 0.34 -4.45
CA LEU A 190 -13.61 0.39 -3.13
C LEU A 190 -14.04 1.82 -2.76
N ALA A 191 -13.24 2.82 -3.11
CA ALA A 191 -13.60 4.22 -2.93
C ALA A 191 -14.87 4.58 -3.71
N GLU A 192 -14.99 4.11 -4.95
CA GLU A 192 -16.18 4.28 -5.79
C GLU A 192 -17.42 3.60 -5.21
N ILE A 193 -17.31 2.34 -4.76
CA ILE A 193 -18.42 1.63 -4.11
C ILE A 193 -18.87 2.36 -2.84
N LEU A 194 -17.93 2.74 -1.96
CA LEU A 194 -18.28 3.35 -0.69
C LEU A 194 -19.00 4.68 -0.89
N VAL A 195 -18.47 5.57 -1.73
CA VAL A 195 -19.12 6.87 -1.99
C VAL A 195 -20.49 6.68 -2.65
N THR A 196 -20.60 5.77 -3.62
CA THR A 196 -21.89 5.52 -4.29
C THR A 196 -22.93 4.88 -3.36
N TYR A 197 -22.51 3.96 -2.50
CA TYR A 197 -23.37 3.29 -1.52
C TYR A 197 -23.94 4.27 -0.48
N PHE A 198 -23.11 5.15 0.08
CA PHE A 198 -23.56 6.15 1.05
C PHE A 198 -24.18 7.40 0.40
N GLY A 199 -24.16 7.49 -0.93
CA GLY A 199 -24.70 8.62 -1.67
C GLY A 199 -23.93 9.92 -1.44
N GLY A 200 -22.62 9.82 -1.20
CA GLY A 200 -21.72 10.96 -1.03
C GLY A 200 -20.65 10.79 0.05
N LEU A 201 -19.60 11.62 -0.03
CA LEU A 201 -18.46 11.66 0.89
C LEU A 201 -18.87 12.06 2.30
N GLU A 202 -19.76 13.06 2.45
CA GLU A 202 -20.21 13.51 3.76
C GLU A 202 -20.91 12.36 4.52
N ASN A 203 -21.88 11.71 3.88
CA ASN A 203 -22.60 10.57 4.46
C ASN A 203 -21.66 9.41 4.79
N LEU A 204 -20.68 9.14 3.91
CA LEU A 204 -19.65 8.13 4.15
C LEU A 204 -18.82 8.46 5.41
N LEU A 205 -18.35 9.69 5.59
CA LEU A 205 -17.54 10.07 6.76
C LEU A 205 -18.35 10.05 8.06
N LEU A 206 -19.60 10.51 8.03
CA LEU A 206 -20.52 10.43 9.18
C LEU A 206 -20.83 8.97 9.56
N ALA A 207 -20.98 8.09 8.57
CA ALA A 207 -21.11 6.66 8.83
C ALA A 207 -19.81 6.06 9.41
N ALA A 208 -18.65 6.42 8.83
CA ALA A 208 -17.35 5.95 9.26
C ALA A 208 -16.99 6.35 10.70
N ALA A 209 -17.46 7.51 11.17
CA ALA A 209 -17.29 7.95 12.56
C ALA A 209 -17.81 6.92 13.59
N ASN A 210 -18.83 6.15 13.22
CA ASN A 210 -19.53 5.19 14.07
C ASN A 210 -19.09 3.73 13.86
N TRP A 211 -18.21 3.49 12.88
CA TRP A 211 -17.74 2.15 12.56
C TRP A 211 -16.91 1.54 13.70
N ARG A 212 -16.99 0.22 13.81
CA ARG A 212 -16.19 -0.59 14.73
C ARG A 212 -15.53 -1.72 13.96
N PRO A 213 -14.19 -1.82 13.94
CA PRO A 213 -13.49 -2.88 13.21
C PRO A 213 -14.05 -4.27 13.54
N GLY A 214 -14.24 -5.10 12.51
CA GLY A 214 -14.82 -6.45 12.61
C GLY A 214 -16.35 -6.49 12.74
N LYS A 215 -17.04 -5.33 12.73
CA LYS A 215 -18.51 -5.24 12.82
C LYS A 215 -19.16 -4.53 11.64
N ILE A 216 -18.39 -4.16 10.62
CA ILE A 216 -18.85 -3.35 9.49
C ILE A 216 -19.14 -4.27 8.31
N PHE A 217 -20.39 -4.29 7.87
CA PHE A 217 -20.87 -5.07 6.73
C PHE A 217 -21.68 -4.14 5.81
N ILE A 218 -21.26 -3.99 4.57
CA ILE A 218 -21.83 -3.05 3.61
C ILE A 218 -22.20 -3.80 2.31
N PRO A 219 -23.49 -3.93 1.98
CA PRO A 219 -24.64 -3.75 2.87
C PRO A 219 -24.62 -4.76 4.05
N PRO A 220 -25.41 -4.52 5.10
CA PRO A 220 -25.57 -5.49 6.19
C PRO A 220 -26.08 -6.84 5.67
N SER A 221 -25.34 -7.91 5.91
CA SER A 221 -25.75 -9.29 5.58
C SER A 221 -25.28 -10.28 6.66
N PRO A 222 -26.19 -11.08 7.24
CA PRO A 222 -25.85 -12.17 8.15
C PRO A 222 -24.94 -13.23 7.53
N GLU A 223 -25.13 -13.53 6.25
CA GLU A 223 -24.35 -14.52 5.48
C GLU A 223 -22.91 -14.04 5.30
N ALA A 224 -22.72 -12.77 4.94
CA ALA A 224 -21.39 -12.17 4.79
C ALA A 224 -20.59 -12.21 6.10
N ARG A 225 -21.27 -12.08 7.25
CA ARG A 225 -20.64 -12.20 8.58
C ARG A 225 -20.05 -13.58 8.86
N LYS A 226 -20.65 -14.64 8.30
CA LYS A 226 -20.10 -16.00 8.40
C LYS A 226 -18.95 -16.21 7.42
N LEU A 227 -19.05 -15.65 6.22
CA LEU A 227 -18.09 -15.85 5.13
C LEU A 227 -16.76 -15.11 5.35
N PHE A 228 -16.79 -13.90 5.93
CA PHE A 228 -15.61 -13.02 5.99
C PHE A 228 -15.18 -12.72 7.43
N GLN A 229 -14.90 -13.76 8.20
CA GLN A 229 -14.44 -13.62 9.59
C GLN A 229 -13.04 -12.99 9.68
N GLY A 230 -12.81 -12.19 10.71
CA GLY A 230 -11.49 -11.59 11.01
C GLY A 230 -11.11 -10.39 10.14
N GLN A 231 -11.95 -9.99 9.18
CA GLN A 231 -11.74 -8.79 8.36
C GLN A 231 -12.14 -7.52 9.13
N PRO A 232 -11.37 -6.43 9.05
CA PRO A 232 -11.69 -5.20 9.77
C PRO A 232 -12.95 -4.52 9.21
N ILE A 233 -13.18 -4.63 7.91
CA ILE A 233 -14.39 -4.15 7.22
C ILE A 233 -14.74 -5.13 6.09
N VAL A 234 -16.04 -5.36 5.89
CA VAL A 234 -16.56 -6.18 4.80
C VAL A 234 -17.47 -5.34 3.92
N VAL A 235 -17.05 -5.13 2.67
CA VAL A 235 -17.85 -4.47 1.64
C VAL A 235 -18.15 -5.50 0.57
N ILE A 236 -19.39 -5.96 0.51
CA ILE A 236 -19.84 -6.95 -0.47
C ILE A 236 -19.83 -6.26 -1.83
N ASP A 237 -19.17 -6.90 -2.79
CA ASP A 237 -19.11 -6.40 -4.15
C ASP A 237 -20.52 -6.43 -4.79
N PRO A 238 -21.01 -5.30 -5.36
CA PRO A 238 -22.32 -5.24 -5.99
C PRO A 238 -22.52 -6.18 -7.18
N VAL A 239 -21.43 -6.64 -7.83
CA VAL A 239 -21.52 -7.55 -8.98
C VAL A 239 -21.19 -9.00 -8.62
N ASP A 240 -20.56 -9.24 -7.47
CA ASP A 240 -20.17 -10.57 -6.98
C ASP A 240 -20.31 -10.68 -5.45
N HIS A 241 -21.45 -11.18 -4.98
CA HIS A 241 -21.74 -11.31 -3.54
C HIS A 241 -20.78 -12.23 -2.76
N LYS A 242 -19.95 -13.03 -3.45
CA LYS A 242 -18.94 -13.88 -2.81
C LYS A 242 -17.61 -13.15 -2.61
N ARG A 243 -17.50 -11.88 -3.00
CA ARG A 243 -16.29 -11.07 -2.89
C ARG A 243 -16.43 -9.97 -1.84
N ASN A 244 -15.41 -9.85 -0.99
CA ASN A 244 -15.18 -8.66 -0.18
C ASN A 244 -14.29 -7.67 -0.96
N ALA A 245 -14.86 -6.56 -1.42
CA ALA A 245 -14.12 -5.49 -2.10
C ALA A 245 -13.10 -4.78 -1.19
N ALA A 246 -13.22 -4.93 0.14
CA ALA A 246 -12.33 -4.35 1.13
C ALA A 246 -11.30 -5.35 1.71
N ALA A 247 -11.06 -6.48 1.06
CA ALA A 247 -10.16 -7.52 1.55
C ALA A 247 -8.68 -7.07 1.76
N SER A 248 -8.24 -6.00 1.08
CA SER A 248 -6.91 -5.42 1.25
C SER A 248 -6.80 -4.46 2.42
N VAL A 249 -7.92 -3.96 2.95
CA VAL A 249 -7.94 -2.88 3.95
C VAL A 249 -7.45 -3.42 5.28
N SER A 250 -6.34 -2.86 5.78
CA SER A 250 -5.81 -3.16 7.10
C SER A 250 -6.64 -2.52 8.22
N GLN A 251 -6.49 -3.04 9.44
CA GLN A 251 -7.08 -2.42 10.61
C GLN A 251 -6.54 -1.00 10.85
N GLU A 252 -5.27 -0.75 10.53
CA GLU A 252 -4.66 0.57 10.64
C GLU A 252 -5.30 1.58 9.67
N ALA A 253 -5.39 1.22 8.39
CA ALA A 253 -6.01 2.07 7.37
C ALA A 253 -7.47 2.39 7.70
N LEU A 254 -8.23 1.37 8.11
CA LEU A 254 -9.62 1.57 8.55
C LEU A 254 -9.68 2.49 9.79
N SER A 255 -8.79 2.30 10.77
CA SER A 255 -8.80 3.08 12.00
C SER A 255 -8.48 4.56 11.74
N LYS A 256 -7.57 4.86 10.80
CA LYS A 256 -7.33 6.23 10.32
C LYS A 256 -8.62 6.83 9.77
N LEU A 257 -9.32 6.14 8.86
CA LEU A 257 -10.58 6.65 8.29
C LEU A 257 -11.68 6.85 9.36
N ILE A 258 -11.80 5.94 10.33
CA ILE A 258 -12.75 6.08 11.46
C ILE A 258 -12.44 7.34 12.27
N LEU A 259 -11.16 7.55 12.61
CA LEU A 259 -10.73 8.73 13.36
C LEU A 259 -11.04 10.03 12.59
N ILE A 260 -10.75 10.06 11.29
CA ILE A 260 -11.09 11.19 10.43
C ILE A 260 -12.60 11.42 10.37
N GLY A 261 -13.41 10.36 10.27
CA GLY A 261 -14.87 10.48 10.34
C GLY A 261 -15.34 11.11 11.65
N LYS A 262 -14.72 10.76 12.79
CA LYS A 262 -15.03 11.36 14.09
C LYS A 262 -14.67 12.84 14.14
N LEU A 263 -13.46 13.20 13.73
CA LEU A 263 -13.01 14.59 13.70
C LEU A 263 -13.92 15.44 12.79
N PHE A 264 -14.28 14.89 11.62
CA PHE A 264 -15.23 15.53 10.71
C PHE A 264 -16.62 15.71 11.33
N SER A 265 -17.10 14.73 12.11
CA SER A 265 -18.40 14.83 12.79
C SER A 265 -18.44 15.89 13.89
N GLU A 266 -17.30 16.20 14.51
CA GLU A 266 -17.16 17.28 15.49
C GLU A 266 -17.04 18.65 14.82
N ASN A 267 -16.22 18.74 13.77
CA ASN A 267 -16.04 19.96 12.99
C ASN A 267 -15.83 19.64 11.51
N LYS A 268 -16.85 19.95 10.69
CA LYS A 268 -16.81 19.68 9.24
C LYS A 268 -15.71 20.44 8.51
N ASP A 269 -15.32 21.61 9.00
CA ASP A 269 -14.32 22.47 8.35
C ASP A 269 -12.90 21.85 8.37
N ILE A 270 -12.65 20.84 9.23
CA ILE A 270 -11.37 20.10 9.24
C ILE A 270 -11.03 19.49 7.88
N MET A 271 -12.05 19.13 7.10
CA MET A 271 -11.87 18.53 5.77
C MET A 271 -11.08 19.41 4.81
N CYS A 272 -11.09 20.73 5.02
CA CYS A 272 -10.28 21.62 4.21
C CYS A 272 -8.80 21.37 4.34
N CYS A 273 -8.33 21.29 5.58
CA CYS A 273 -6.93 20.99 5.83
C CYS A 273 -6.62 19.53 5.45
N LEU A 274 -7.54 18.59 5.68
CA LEU A 274 -7.29 17.19 5.31
C LEU A 274 -7.15 16.97 3.80
N LEU A 275 -7.85 17.75 2.98
CA LEU A 275 -7.78 17.67 1.52
C LEU A 275 -6.62 18.48 0.92
N ASP A 276 -6.24 19.58 1.57
CA ASP A 276 -5.15 20.48 1.15
C ASP A 276 -4.26 20.83 2.37
N PRO A 277 -3.50 19.84 2.90
CA PRO A 277 -2.73 20.04 4.11
C PRO A 277 -1.57 21.00 3.88
N PRO A 278 -1.15 21.76 4.91
CA PRO A 278 -0.01 22.66 4.81
C PRO A 278 1.27 21.89 4.44
N ASN A 279 2.06 22.48 3.54
CA ASN A 279 3.36 21.93 3.17
C ASN A 279 4.33 22.04 4.35
N LEU A 280 4.71 20.90 4.91
CA LEU A 280 5.75 20.83 5.94
C LEU A 280 7.11 21.14 5.31
N ARG A 281 7.80 22.13 5.88
CA ARG A 281 9.21 22.41 5.59
C ARG A 281 10.02 22.04 6.81
N VAL A 282 11.14 21.38 6.59
CA VAL A 282 12.04 20.93 7.66
C VAL A 282 13.43 21.41 7.32
N THR A 283 14.05 22.16 8.25
CA THR A 283 15.45 22.57 8.12
C THR A 283 16.40 21.46 8.55
N PHE A 284 17.66 21.58 8.17
CA PHE A 284 18.69 20.63 8.59
C PHE A 284 18.81 20.61 10.12
N GLU A 285 18.77 21.78 10.76
CA GLU A 285 18.92 21.94 12.21
C GLU A 285 17.76 21.28 12.97
N GLU A 286 16.52 21.42 12.47
CA GLU A 286 15.34 20.76 13.04
C GLU A 286 15.46 19.24 12.97
N LEU A 287 15.88 18.71 11.81
CA LEU A 287 16.07 17.27 11.64
C LEU A 287 17.18 16.72 12.55
N VAL A 288 18.32 17.40 12.63
CA VAL A 288 19.44 17.02 13.51
C VAL A 288 19.01 17.03 14.98
N SER A 289 18.28 18.07 15.41
CA SER A 289 17.76 18.18 16.78
C SER A 289 16.88 16.99 17.16
N VAL A 290 15.95 16.62 16.27
CA VAL A 290 15.09 15.46 16.45
C VAL A 290 15.91 14.17 16.47
N LEU A 291 16.83 13.96 15.52
CA LEU A 291 17.62 12.72 15.44
C LEU A 291 18.61 12.55 16.60
N ASN A 292 19.10 13.64 17.20
CA ASN A 292 19.98 13.56 18.37
C ASN A 292 19.27 13.07 19.62
N SER A 293 17.95 13.23 19.67
CA SER A 293 17.11 12.82 20.80
C SER A 293 16.57 11.39 20.66
N HIS A 294 16.84 10.72 19.53
CA HIS A 294 16.23 9.44 19.20
C HIS A 294 17.25 8.42 18.71
N ASP A 295 17.00 7.17 19.08
CA ASP A 295 17.83 6.04 18.67
C ASP A 295 17.31 5.46 17.35
N VAL A 296 17.86 5.95 16.23
CA VAL A 296 17.50 5.49 14.88
C VAL A 296 18.69 4.88 14.14
N LEU A 297 18.56 3.62 13.71
CA LEU A 297 19.47 3.00 12.73
C LEU A 297 18.85 3.04 11.34
N VAL A 298 19.73 3.12 10.35
CA VAL A 298 19.40 2.99 8.93
C VAL A 298 20.19 1.84 8.34
N ALA A 299 19.49 0.93 7.67
CA ALA A 299 20.07 -0.16 6.91
C ALA A 299 19.87 0.11 5.41
N MET A 300 20.93 0.46 4.70
CA MET A 300 20.91 0.73 3.25
C MET A 300 21.29 -0.53 2.49
N ALA A 301 20.50 -0.89 1.48
CA ALA A 301 20.76 -2.05 0.62
C ALA A 301 21.80 -1.68 -0.45
N THR A 302 23.03 -2.13 -0.30
CA THR A 302 24.11 -1.96 -1.30
C THR A 302 24.00 -2.95 -2.46
N LYS A 303 23.29 -4.05 -2.26
CA LYS A 303 22.87 -5.01 -3.30
C LYS A 303 21.46 -5.48 -2.99
N TYR A 304 20.63 -5.61 -4.00
CA TYR A 304 19.25 -6.11 -3.89
C TYR A 304 18.80 -6.73 -5.23
N PRO A 305 17.82 -7.66 -5.23
CA PRO A 305 17.32 -8.26 -6.46
C PRO A 305 16.56 -7.24 -7.32
N LYS A 306 16.66 -7.37 -8.65
CA LYS A 306 15.80 -6.64 -9.59
C LYS A 306 14.38 -7.21 -9.49
N LEU A 307 13.49 -6.44 -8.88
CA LEU A 307 12.07 -6.75 -8.72
C LEU A 307 11.27 -5.49 -9.10
N PRO A 308 10.01 -5.65 -9.54
CA PRO A 308 9.08 -4.53 -9.61
C PRO A 308 9.02 -3.77 -8.27
N GLU A 309 8.77 -2.47 -8.32
CA GLU A 309 8.88 -1.58 -7.16
C GLU A 309 8.02 -2.02 -5.98
N ASP A 310 6.74 -2.32 -6.20
CA ASP A 310 5.82 -2.79 -5.15
C ASP A 310 6.27 -4.12 -4.53
N ALA A 311 6.77 -5.04 -5.36
CA ALA A 311 7.27 -6.33 -4.90
C ALA A 311 8.53 -6.15 -4.05
N LEU A 312 9.41 -5.21 -4.42
CA LEU A 312 10.59 -4.85 -3.64
C LEU A 312 10.17 -4.21 -2.30
N LEU A 313 9.24 -3.26 -2.31
CA LEU A 313 8.73 -2.58 -1.11
C LEU A 313 8.09 -3.57 -0.13
N ALA A 314 7.19 -4.44 -0.60
CA ALA A 314 6.59 -5.49 0.22
C ALA A 314 7.64 -6.45 0.81
N LYS A 315 8.67 -6.79 0.02
CA LYS A 315 9.79 -7.62 0.48
C LYS A 315 10.59 -6.93 1.58
N LEU A 316 10.89 -5.64 1.43
CA LEU A 316 11.60 -4.82 2.42
C LEU A 316 10.81 -4.66 3.71
N GLN A 317 9.50 -4.41 3.65
CA GLN A 317 8.64 -4.36 4.83
C GLN A 317 8.63 -5.69 5.58
N ARG A 318 8.61 -6.83 4.87
CA ARG A 318 8.74 -8.15 5.49
C ARG A 318 10.09 -8.36 6.16
N ILE A 319 11.18 -7.91 5.52
CA ILE A 319 12.53 -7.93 6.09
C ILE A 319 12.57 -7.07 7.36
N ALA A 320 12.01 -5.86 7.33
CA ALA A 320 11.91 -4.95 8.47
C ALA A 320 11.20 -5.62 9.65
N ARG A 321 9.97 -6.14 9.44
CA ARG A 321 9.18 -6.82 10.50
C ARG A 321 9.95 -7.96 11.16
N LYS A 322 10.50 -8.88 10.36
CA LYS A 322 11.25 -10.03 10.88
C LYS A 322 12.55 -9.64 11.57
N SER A 323 13.24 -8.60 11.06
CA SER A 323 14.47 -8.09 11.67
C SER A 323 14.16 -7.40 13.00
N SER A 324 13.06 -6.67 13.11
CA SER A 324 12.56 -6.12 14.37
C SER A 324 12.30 -7.22 15.40
N SER A 325 11.60 -8.30 15.04
CA SER A 325 11.38 -9.44 15.94
C SER A 325 12.70 -10.13 16.35
N ALA A 326 13.68 -10.21 15.46
CA ALA A 326 15.00 -10.73 15.81
C ALA A 326 15.73 -9.80 16.78
N MET A 327 15.67 -8.48 16.57
CA MET A 327 16.25 -7.49 17.48
C MET A 327 15.61 -7.55 18.88
N GLU A 328 14.30 -7.75 18.97
CA GLU A 328 13.60 -7.95 20.26
C GLU A 328 14.13 -9.19 21.00
N SER A 329 14.44 -10.28 20.30
CA SER A 329 15.06 -11.47 20.92
C SER A 329 16.47 -11.21 21.45
N TYR A 330 17.17 -10.24 20.84
CA TYR A 330 18.42 -9.69 21.35
C TYR A 330 18.19 -8.57 22.38
N GLY A 331 16.96 -8.32 22.83
CA GLY A 331 16.56 -7.33 23.83
C GLY A 331 16.45 -5.89 23.33
N PHE A 332 16.59 -5.65 22.02
CA PHE A 332 16.51 -4.31 21.44
C PHE A 332 15.09 -4.13 20.92
N ARG A 333 14.27 -3.42 21.69
CA ARG A 333 12.89 -3.16 21.31
C ARG A 333 12.86 -2.14 20.16
N VAL A 334 12.33 -2.57 19.01
CA VAL A 334 12.08 -1.70 17.87
C VAL A 334 10.65 -1.17 17.99
N LEU A 335 10.49 0.15 18.07
CA LEU A 335 9.20 0.81 18.19
C LEU A 335 8.51 0.95 16.83
N ARG A 336 9.28 1.35 15.81
CA ARG A 336 8.77 1.62 14.46
C ARG A 336 9.80 1.24 13.41
N THR A 337 9.32 0.94 12.21
CA THR A 337 10.16 0.78 11.02
C THR A 337 9.62 1.62 9.88
N HIS A 338 10.49 2.04 8.98
CA HIS A 338 10.12 2.70 7.72
C HIS A 338 10.90 2.10 6.57
N VAL A 339 10.28 1.93 5.41
CA VAL A 339 10.99 1.58 4.18
C VAL A 339 11.00 2.81 3.29
N THR A 340 12.19 3.19 2.83
CA THR A 340 12.40 4.38 1.99
C THR A 340 13.53 4.11 0.99
N LYS A 341 13.95 5.14 0.27
CA LYS A 341 15.18 5.16 -0.52
C LYS A 341 16.10 6.23 0.05
N ILE A 342 17.41 6.01 0.01
CA ILE A 342 18.41 7.03 0.32
C ILE A 342 19.40 7.02 -0.83
N ASN A 343 19.59 8.15 -1.49
CA ASN A 343 20.44 8.27 -2.69
C ASN A 343 20.08 7.22 -3.76
N GLY A 344 18.78 6.98 -3.98
CA GLY A 344 18.26 5.99 -4.94
C GLY A 344 18.36 4.52 -4.49
N SER A 345 19.07 4.22 -3.41
CA SER A 345 19.19 2.85 -2.88
C SER A 345 18.10 2.56 -1.84
N PRO A 346 17.46 1.39 -1.86
CA PRO A 346 16.46 1.04 -0.85
C PRO A 346 17.05 1.01 0.56
N ALA A 347 16.32 1.56 1.52
CA ALA A 347 16.75 1.66 2.90
C ALA A 347 15.62 1.29 3.87
N ILE A 348 15.99 0.80 5.04
CA ILE A 348 15.06 0.54 6.15
C ILE A 348 15.52 1.32 7.37
N LEU A 349 14.63 2.15 7.91
CA LEU A 349 14.83 2.86 9.18
C LEU A 349 14.25 2.02 10.31
N PHE A 350 14.99 1.96 11.43
CA PHE A 350 14.59 1.26 12.65
C PHE A 350 14.67 2.23 13.82
N PHE A 351 13.52 2.52 14.43
CA PHE A 351 13.43 3.36 15.63
C PHE A 351 13.47 2.44 16.85
N PHE A 352 14.50 2.58 17.68
CA PHE A 352 14.66 1.77 18.89
C PHE A 352 14.18 2.53 20.12
N GLU A 353 13.65 1.79 21.09
CA GLU A 353 13.36 2.33 22.43
C GLU A 353 14.64 2.74 23.14
N ASN A 354 15.69 1.91 23.01
CA ASN A 354 17.04 2.20 23.50
C ASN A 354 18.07 1.33 22.75
N MET A 355 19.17 1.93 22.30
CA MET A 355 20.33 1.23 21.73
C MET A 355 21.36 0.79 22.78
N VAL A 356 21.19 1.20 24.02
CA VAL A 356 22.01 0.82 25.18
C VAL A 356 21.20 -0.16 26.04
N GLN A 357 21.73 -1.37 26.19
CA GLN A 357 21.12 -2.37 27.07
C GLN A 357 21.82 -2.45 28.41
N SER A 358 21.05 -2.83 29.43
CA SER A 358 21.63 -3.29 30.68
C SER A 358 22.64 -4.42 30.41
N PRO A 359 23.82 -4.39 31.05
CA PRO A 359 24.85 -5.40 30.85
C PRO A 359 24.41 -6.81 31.31
N ILE A 360 23.27 -6.92 31.99
CA ILE A 360 22.74 -8.15 32.56
C ILE A 360 21.31 -8.38 32.06
N TYR A 361 20.98 -9.62 31.73
CA TYR A 361 19.61 -10.04 31.44
C TYR A 361 19.28 -11.39 32.08
N LEU A 362 17.99 -11.62 32.29
CA LEU A 362 17.50 -12.90 32.78
C LEU A 362 17.33 -13.89 31.63
N HIS A 363 18.08 -15.00 31.68
CA HIS A 363 17.93 -16.10 30.73
C HIS A 363 17.04 -17.19 31.33
N MET A 364 15.78 -17.24 30.87
CA MET A 364 14.82 -18.25 31.26
C MET A 364 15.18 -19.61 30.65
N GLY A 365 15.37 -20.60 31.51
CA GLY A 365 15.53 -22.00 31.14
C GLY A 365 14.19 -22.74 31.07
N PRO A 366 14.22 -24.08 30.99
CA PRO A 366 13.01 -24.89 30.95
C PRO A 366 12.24 -24.85 32.29
N PRO A 367 10.96 -25.25 32.30
CA PRO A 367 10.24 -25.55 33.55
C PRO A 367 11.01 -26.55 34.42
N VAL A 368 10.91 -26.43 35.74
CA VAL A 368 11.67 -27.26 36.69
C VAL A 368 11.39 -28.76 36.50
N TRP A 369 10.15 -29.13 36.13
CA TRP A 369 9.73 -30.51 35.88
C TRP A 369 10.27 -31.12 34.58
N HIS A 370 10.82 -30.30 33.67
CA HIS A 370 11.34 -30.80 32.41
C HIS A 370 12.73 -31.45 32.62
N PRO A 371 13.04 -32.63 32.04
CA PRO A 371 14.32 -33.33 32.27
C PRO A 371 15.57 -32.47 32.04
N ASN A 372 15.56 -31.61 31.02
CA ASN A 372 16.66 -30.68 30.72
C ASN A 372 16.91 -29.61 31.80
N SER A 373 16.06 -29.48 32.83
CA SER A 373 16.28 -28.55 33.94
C SER A 373 17.55 -28.91 34.72
N VAL A 374 17.83 -30.21 34.89
CA VAL A 374 19.03 -30.71 35.57
C VAL A 374 20.30 -30.36 34.79
N GLU A 375 20.30 -30.54 33.47
CA GLU A 375 21.44 -30.16 32.61
C GLU A 375 21.67 -28.64 32.61
N PHE A 376 20.59 -27.86 32.58
CA PHE A 376 20.68 -26.41 32.70
C PHE A 376 21.35 -26.03 34.02
N VAL A 377 20.89 -26.56 35.16
CA VAL A 377 21.49 -26.28 36.47
C VAL A 377 22.96 -26.70 36.49
N LYS A 378 23.31 -27.91 36.02
CA LYS A 378 24.71 -28.38 35.97
C LYS A 378 25.62 -27.46 35.15
N LYS A 379 25.14 -26.96 34.00
CA LYS A 379 25.88 -26.06 33.12
C LYS A 379 26.17 -24.70 33.76
N TRP A 380 25.28 -24.22 34.62
CA TRP A 380 25.29 -22.86 35.13
C TRP A 380 25.70 -22.75 36.61
N ALA A 381 25.57 -23.82 37.40
CA ALA A 381 25.89 -23.83 38.84
C ALA A 381 27.36 -23.55 39.16
N SER A 382 28.29 -23.86 38.26
CA SER A 382 29.73 -23.59 38.42
C SER A 382 30.14 -22.18 37.98
N ARG A 383 29.20 -21.33 37.55
CA ARG A 383 29.49 -19.95 37.14
C ARG A 383 29.32 -18.98 38.30
N HIS A 384 29.90 -17.77 38.17
CA HIS A 384 29.85 -16.72 39.19
C HIS A 384 28.43 -16.30 39.62
N ILE A 385 27.42 -16.52 38.79
CA ILE A 385 26.01 -16.28 39.12
C ILE A 385 25.30 -17.63 39.05
N ALA A 386 24.76 -18.06 40.20
CA ALA A 386 24.05 -19.33 40.32
C ALA A 386 22.66 -19.29 39.64
N PRO A 387 22.13 -20.46 39.21
CA PRO A 387 20.75 -20.57 38.77
C PRO A 387 19.76 -20.24 39.89
N ILE A 388 18.65 -19.61 39.53
CA ILE A 388 17.51 -19.29 40.39
C ILE A 388 16.23 -19.89 39.81
N ILE A 389 15.15 -19.92 40.58
CA ILE A 389 13.83 -20.36 40.11
C ILE A 389 12.90 -19.15 40.05
N ILE A 390 12.29 -18.91 38.90
CA ILE A 390 11.30 -17.84 38.68
C ILE A 390 10.09 -18.49 38.01
N GLU A 391 8.91 -18.32 38.60
CA GLU A 391 7.62 -18.79 38.07
C GLU A 391 7.65 -20.26 37.59
N GLY A 392 8.25 -21.15 38.41
CA GLY A 392 8.33 -22.58 38.11
C GLY A 392 9.33 -22.98 37.02
N ARG A 393 10.21 -22.07 36.60
CA ARG A 393 11.29 -22.32 35.62
C ARG A 393 12.65 -22.06 36.24
N VAL A 394 13.65 -22.83 35.83
CA VAL A 394 15.06 -22.51 36.13
C VAL A 394 15.49 -21.30 35.30
N ALA A 395 16.27 -20.39 35.86
CA ALA A 395 16.75 -19.19 35.18
C ALA A 395 18.14 -18.80 35.69
N VAL A 396 18.87 -17.97 34.93
CA VAL A 396 20.18 -17.44 35.37
C VAL A 396 20.36 -16.02 34.85
N LEU A 397 20.98 -15.15 35.64
CA LEU A 397 21.41 -13.83 35.16
C LEU A 397 22.66 -14.01 34.29
N ARG A 398 22.57 -13.57 33.03
CA ARG A 398 23.69 -13.60 32.09
C ARG A 398 24.18 -12.19 31.82
N LYS A 399 25.51 -12.06 31.73
CA LYS A 399 26.11 -10.90 31.09
C LYS A 399 25.79 -10.93 29.59
N ARG A 400 25.31 -9.82 29.05
CA ARG A 400 25.27 -9.60 27.61
C ARG A 400 26.69 -9.38 27.12
N ILE A 401 27.03 -9.95 25.97
CA ILE A 401 28.20 -9.48 25.24
C ILE A 401 27.79 -8.11 24.69
N PRO A 402 28.46 -7.01 25.08
CA PRO A 402 28.14 -5.69 24.57
C PRO A 402 28.57 -5.65 23.11
N LEU A 403 27.66 -6.05 22.23
CA LEU A 403 27.79 -5.84 20.79
C LEU A 403 26.95 -4.62 20.44
N ASP A 404 27.44 -3.87 19.48
CA ASP A 404 26.71 -2.73 18.93
C ASP A 404 25.38 -3.26 18.34
N PRO A 405 24.24 -2.60 18.57
CA PRO A 405 22.97 -3.00 17.94
C PRO A 405 23.08 -3.14 16.41
N ARG A 406 24.01 -2.40 15.78
CA ARG A 406 24.33 -2.56 14.35
C ARG A 406 24.79 -3.98 14.00
N ASP A 407 25.58 -4.64 14.85
CA ASP A 407 26.07 -6.00 14.59
C ASP A 407 24.95 -7.03 14.63
N TYR A 408 24.05 -6.92 15.61
CA TYR A 408 22.88 -7.79 15.71
C TYR A 408 21.93 -7.57 14.55
N LEU A 409 21.70 -6.30 14.16
CA LEU A 409 20.85 -5.97 13.03
C LEU A 409 21.46 -6.50 11.72
N LEU A 410 22.77 -6.36 11.52
CA LEU A 410 23.47 -6.91 10.36
C LEU A 410 23.33 -8.43 10.30
N LYS A 411 23.45 -9.11 11.44
CA LYS A 411 23.23 -10.56 11.52
C LYS A 411 21.79 -10.95 11.15
N ALA A 412 20.80 -10.19 11.62
CA ALA A 412 19.40 -10.43 11.27
C ALA A 412 19.15 -10.22 9.77
N LEU A 413 19.71 -9.16 9.19
CA LEU A 413 19.54 -8.80 7.78
C LEU A 413 20.29 -9.72 6.80
N LYS A 414 21.45 -10.26 7.18
CA LYS A 414 22.22 -11.22 6.36
C LYS A 414 21.50 -12.54 6.11
N SER A 415 20.42 -12.83 6.84
CA SER A 415 19.60 -14.02 6.61
C SER A 415 18.79 -13.98 5.29
N TYR A 416 18.73 -12.83 4.61
CA TYR A 416 17.95 -12.65 3.39
C TYR A 416 18.82 -12.73 2.13
N PRO A 417 18.68 -13.78 1.30
CA PRO A 417 19.48 -13.95 0.10
C PRO A 417 19.19 -12.86 -0.93
N GLY A 418 20.24 -12.44 -1.63
CA GLY A 418 20.19 -11.41 -2.67
C GLY A 418 20.33 -9.98 -2.15
N PHE A 419 20.38 -9.77 -0.82
CA PHE A 419 20.63 -8.47 -0.23
C PHE A 419 22.02 -8.37 0.41
N SER A 420 22.64 -7.20 0.25
CA SER A 420 23.80 -6.75 1.03
C SER A 420 23.46 -5.44 1.71
N TRP A 421 23.88 -5.25 2.95
CA TRP A 421 23.46 -4.13 3.78
C TRP A 421 24.64 -3.37 4.36
N GLU A 422 24.51 -2.05 4.40
CA GLU A 422 25.33 -1.14 5.18
C GLU A 422 24.46 -0.54 6.30
N ILE A 423 24.97 -0.50 7.53
CA ILE A 423 24.18 -0.04 8.69
C ILE A 423 24.89 1.11 9.38
N ASN A 424 24.20 2.24 9.46
CA ASN A 424 24.68 3.44 10.13
C ASN A 424 23.66 3.93 11.16
N LYS A 425 24.08 4.79 12.08
CA LYS A 425 23.10 5.60 12.84
C LYS A 425 22.62 6.70 11.92
N LEU A 426 21.33 6.95 11.89
CA LEU A 426 20.75 7.91 10.95
C LEU A 426 21.31 9.33 11.15
N ARG A 427 21.55 9.72 12.41
CA ARG A 427 22.19 10.98 12.78
C ARG A 427 23.62 11.14 12.25
N ASP A 428 24.35 10.02 12.05
CA ASP A 428 25.75 10.06 11.59
C ASP A 428 25.83 10.29 10.08
N ILE A 429 24.74 10.03 9.34
CA ILE A 429 24.67 10.22 7.88
C ILE A 429 23.78 11.39 7.46
N VAL A 430 23.16 12.10 8.42
CA VAL A 430 22.18 13.16 8.14
C VAL A 430 22.75 14.28 7.28
N SER A 431 24.04 14.60 7.42
CA SER A 431 24.75 15.58 6.59
C SER A 431 24.86 15.20 5.11
N TYR A 432 24.65 13.93 4.78
CA TYR A 432 24.70 13.39 3.43
C TYR A 432 23.33 13.02 2.89
N LEU A 433 22.26 13.24 3.66
CA LEU A 433 20.89 13.03 3.20
C LEU A 433 20.50 14.19 2.27
N PRO A 434 20.01 13.90 1.06
CA PRO A 434 19.42 14.93 0.22
C PRO A 434 18.21 15.58 0.91
N GLN A 435 18.02 16.89 0.67
CA GLN A 435 16.98 17.69 1.34
C GLN A 435 15.56 17.15 1.09
N GLU A 436 15.33 16.49 -0.05
CA GLU A 436 14.06 15.85 -0.38
C GLU A 436 13.62 14.78 0.63
N TYR A 437 14.56 14.16 1.36
CA TYR A 437 14.25 13.15 2.38
C TYR A 437 14.02 13.75 3.78
N TYR A 438 14.30 15.04 3.99
CA TYR A 438 14.21 15.64 5.33
C TYR A 438 12.78 15.58 5.88
N VAL A 439 11.80 15.93 5.03
CA VAL A 439 10.39 15.92 5.41
C VAL A 439 9.92 14.50 5.72
N GLU A 440 10.28 13.53 4.88
CA GLU A 440 9.91 12.13 5.07
C GLU A 440 10.47 11.56 6.38
N VAL A 441 11.78 11.71 6.60
CA VAL A 441 12.45 11.25 7.82
C VAL A 441 11.89 11.95 9.05
N TYR A 442 11.73 13.27 9.00
CA TYR A 442 11.19 14.05 10.10
C TYR A 442 9.78 13.61 10.48
N ARG A 443 8.87 13.47 9.50
CA ARG A 443 7.51 12.97 9.71
C ARG A 443 7.52 11.61 10.36
N TRP A 444 8.35 10.70 9.85
CA TRP A 444 8.44 9.37 10.41
C TRP A 444 8.98 9.38 11.86
N VAL A 445 10.04 10.11 12.16
CA VAL A 445 10.62 10.15 13.53
C VAL A 445 9.68 10.83 14.52
N THR A 446 9.08 11.96 14.15
CA THR A 446 8.19 12.75 15.03
C THR A 446 6.76 12.21 15.11
N GLY A 447 6.33 11.42 14.14
CA GLY A 447 4.93 11.00 14.01
C GLY A 447 4.01 12.08 13.45
N VAL A 448 4.55 13.21 12.96
CA VAL A 448 3.75 14.24 12.29
C VAL A 448 3.24 13.69 10.96
N GLU A 449 1.92 13.53 10.86
CA GLU A 449 1.21 13.18 9.63
C GLU A 449 0.37 14.38 9.16
N ASN A 450 -0.03 14.40 7.87
CA ASN A 450 -0.82 15.50 7.29
C ASN A 450 -2.06 15.83 8.15
N TRP A 451 -2.76 14.81 8.64
CA TRP A 451 -3.96 15.03 9.45
C TRP A 451 -3.66 15.56 10.85
N THR A 452 -2.50 15.26 11.44
CA THR A 452 -2.12 15.80 12.76
C THR A 452 -1.88 17.30 12.70
N MET A 453 -1.31 17.79 11.58
CA MET A 453 -1.09 19.21 11.33
C MET A 453 -2.40 20.00 11.19
N CYS A 454 -3.52 19.32 10.91
CA CYS A 454 -4.84 19.93 10.75
C CYS A 454 -5.62 20.07 12.07
N ILE A 455 -5.12 19.47 13.15
CA ILE A 455 -5.75 19.50 14.48
C ILE A 455 -5.07 20.52 15.39
N GLN A 456 -3.79 20.81 15.13
CA GLN A 456 -3.03 21.88 15.81
C GLN A 456 -3.66 23.24 15.56
#